data_AF-A0A1A8ENK9-F1
#
_entry.id   AF-A0A1A8ENK9-F1
#
_cell.length_a   1.000
_cell.length_b   1.000
_cell.length_c   1.000
_cell.angle_alpha   90.00
_cell.angle_beta   90.00
_cell.angle_gamma   90.00
#
_symmetry.space_group_name_H-M   'P 1'
#
loop_
_entity.id
_entity.type
_entity.pdbx_description
1 polymer ?
#
loop_
_entity_poly.entity_id
_entity_poly.type
_entity_poly.pdbx_seq_one_letter_code
_entity_poly.pdbx_strand_id
1 'polypeptide(L)' 'EEAINSMDYEFNFQLEIRAPYLLAGVESPSHAIRADADPLARSATSVVITLADKYTYDYPVEILIYPSEPH' A
#
# COMPACT_ATOMS: atom_id res chain seq x y z
N GLU A 1 31.69 -14.25 12.59
CA GLU A 1 30.61 -13.84 13.50
C GLU A 1 29.85 -12.73 12.79
N GLU A 2 28.70 -13.06 12.20
CA GLU A 2 27.86 -12.05 11.53
C GLU A 2 27.28 -11.15 12.63
N ALA A 3 27.59 -9.86 12.56
CA ALA A 3 27.05 -8.87 13.49
C ALA A 3 25.54 -8.72 13.23
N ILE A 4 24.73 -9.48 13.96
CA ILE A 4 23.28 -9.34 13.93
C ILE A 4 22.97 -8.01 14.62
N ASN A 5 22.64 -6.99 13.83
CA ASN A 5 22.29 -5.69 14.37
C ASN A 5 21.07 -5.89 15.28
N SER A 6 21.24 -5.67 16.59
CA SER A 6 20.20 -5.90 17.62
C SER A 6 19.10 -4.83 17.61
N MET A 7 19.11 -3.95 16.60
CA MET A 7 18.07 -2.96 16.40
C MET A 7 16.90 -3.58 15.64
N ASP A 8 15.71 -3.46 16.22
CA ASP A 8 14.46 -3.83 15.56
C ASP A 8 14.24 -2.85 14.40
N TYR A 9 14.49 -3.32 13.18
CA TYR A 9 14.25 -2.51 11.99
C TYR A 9 12.75 -2.36 11.79
N GLU A 10 12.32 -1.16 11.42
CA GLU A 10 10.94 -0.92 11.02
C GLU A 10 10.86 -0.75 9.50
N PHE A 11 10.03 -1.58 8.86
CA PHE A 11 9.75 -1.47 7.46
C PHE A 11 8.42 -0.74 7.28
N ASN A 12 8.50 0.42 6.64
CA ASN A 12 7.34 1.19 6.20
C ASN A 12 7.45 1.43 4.70
N PHE A 13 6.32 1.43 4.03
CA PHE A 13 6.25 1.85 2.64
C PHE A 13 5.03 2.73 2.40
N GLN A 14 5.13 3.52 1.33
CA GLN A 14 4.03 4.28 0.79
C GLN A 14 4.01 4.09 -0.73
N LEU A 15 2.91 3.55 -1.24
CA LEU A 15 2.68 3.39 -2.68
C LEU A 15 1.62 4.40 -3.11
N GLU A 16 2.00 5.37 -3.93
CA GLU A 16 1.08 6.34 -4.51
C GLU A 16 0.67 5.93 -5.93
N ILE A 17 -0.63 5.78 -6.14
CA ILE A 17 -1.21 5.49 -7.45
C ILE A 17 -1.92 6.74 -7.95
N ARG A 18 -1.48 7.24 -9.11
CA ARG A 18 -2.14 8.35 -9.82
C ARG A 18 -2.70 7.84 -11.14
N ALA A 19 -4.02 7.84 -11.26
CA ALA A 19 -4.71 7.40 -12.45
C ALA A 19 -5.72 8.47 -12.91
N PRO A 20 -5.96 8.62 -14.22
CA PRO A 20 -6.98 9.57 -14.72
C PRO A 20 -8.42 9.10 -14.45
N TYR A 21 -8.60 7.84 -14.01
CA TYR A 21 -9.88 7.22 -13.68
C TYR A 21 -9.88 6.67 -12.25
N LEU A 22 -11.07 6.41 -11.71
CA LEU A 22 -11.27 5.83 -10.38
C LEU A 22 -10.63 4.43 -10.32
N LEU A 23 -10.12 4.01 -9.17
CA LEU A 23 -9.77 2.61 -8.94
C LEU A 23 -11.03 1.83 -8.53
N ALA A 24 -11.24 0.65 -9.09
CA ALA A 24 -12.32 -0.24 -8.69
C ALA A 24 -12.07 -0.83 -7.29
N GLY A 25 -10.79 -1.00 -6.93
CA GLY A 25 -10.37 -1.41 -5.60
C GLY A 25 -8.87 -1.66 -5.49
N VAL A 26 -8.44 -1.91 -4.26
CA VAL A 26 -7.11 -2.42 -3.93
C VAL A 26 -7.26 -3.51 -2.88
N GLU A 27 -6.47 -4.57 -3.02
CA GLU A 27 -6.42 -5.68 -2.08
C GLU A 27 -4.97 -6.04 -1.79
N SER A 28 -4.73 -6.62 -0.62
CA SER A 28 -3.47 -7.30 -0.32
C SER A 28 -3.80 -8.65 0.32
N PRO A 29 -3.51 -9.78 -0.36
CA PRO A 29 -3.70 -11.11 0.22
C PRO A 29 -2.63 -11.45 1.26
N SER A 30 -1.54 -10.68 1.27
CA SER A 30 -0.38 -10.88 2.13
C SER A 30 -0.56 -10.16 3.46
N HIS A 31 -0.63 -8.83 3.45
CA HIS A 31 -0.65 -7.98 4.64
C HIS A 31 -1.90 -7.14 4.71
N ALA A 32 -2.28 -6.72 5.92
CA ALA A 32 -3.29 -5.69 6.08
C ALA A 32 -2.76 -4.35 5.54
N ILE A 33 -3.55 -3.71 4.68
CA ILE A 33 -3.21 -2.44 4.04
C ILE A 33 -4.26 -1.38 4.34
N ARG A 34 -3.85 -0.11 4.25
CA ARG A 34 -4.74 1.06 4.22
C ARG A 34 -4.68 1.70 2.86
N ALA A 35 -5.82 2.17 2.38
CA ALA A 35 -5.94 2.90 1.13
C ALA A 35 -6.56 4.25 1.45
N ASP A 36 -5.72 5.27 1.50
CA ASP A 36 -6.10 6.64 1.83
C ASP A 36 -6.19 7.48 0.55
N ALA A 37 -7.15 8.39 0.50
CA ALA A 37 -7.27 9.38 -0.55
C ALA A 37 -7.25 10.78 0.08
N ASP A 38 -6.83 11.79 -0.71
CA ASP A 38 -6.88 13.17 -0.24
C ASP A 38 -8.35 13.57 0.01
N PRO A 39 -8.74 13.95 1.24
CA PRO A 39 -10.11 14.32 1.56
C PRO A 39 -10.58 15.58 0.81
N LEU A 40 -9.66 16.37 0.26
CA LEU A 40 -9.97 17.55 -0.55
C LEU A 40 -10.05 17.23 -2.05
N ALA A 41 -9.64 16.03 -2.48
CA ALA A 41 -9.70 15.64 -3.88
C ALA A 41 -11.16 15.41 -4.31
N ARG A 42 -11.51 15.94 -5.48
CA ARG A 42 -12.84 15.74 -6.07
C ARG A 42 -13.09 14.31 -6.56
N SER A 43 -12.05 13.49 -6.62
CA SER A 43 -12.10 12.09 -7.04
C SER A 43 -10.90 11.33 -6.46
N ALA A 44 -11.03 10.02 -6.28
CA ALA A 44 -9.91 9.15 -5.91
C ALA A 44 -9.03 8.83 -7.13
N THR A 45 -8.60 9.88 -7.83
CA THR A 45 -7.59 9.84 -8.90
C THR A 45 -6.18 9.67 -8.33
N SER A 46 -6.01 9.98 -7.04
CA SER A 46 -4.80 9.70 -6.28
C SER A 46 -5.17 8.90 -5.04
N VAL A 47 -4.57 7.71 -4.90
CA VAL A 47 -4.73 6.84 -3.72
C VAL A 47 -3.35 6.48 -3.20
N VAL A 48 -3.18 6.58 -1.89
CA VAL A 48 -1.97 6.24 -1.16
C VAL A 48 -2.22 4.96 -0.40
N ILE A 49 -1.37 3.96 -0.62
CA ILE A 49 -1.43 2.66 0.04
C ILE A 49 -0.27 2.54 1.01
N THR A 50 -0.57 2.15 2.26
CA THR A 50 0.42 1.86 3.30
C THR A 50 0.08 0.55 4.00
N LEU A 51 1.01 0.02 4.80
CA LEU A 51 0.67 -1.05 5.73
C LEU A 51 -0.30 -0.54 6.80
N ALA A 52 -1.24 -1.39 7.18
CA ALA A 52 -2.12 -1.14 8.32
C ALA A 52 -1.48 -1.54 9.65
N ASP A 53 -0.58 -2.52 9.60
CA ASP A 53 0.09 -3.15 10.73
C ASP A 53 1.60 -3.21 10.53
N LYS A 54 2.34 -3.48 11.61
CA LYS A 54 3.80 -3.63 11.55
C LYS A 54 4.18 -4.82 10.66
N TYR A 55 5.14 -4.61 9.76
CA TYR A 55 5.66 -5.67 8.93
C TYR A 55 6.41 -6.72 9.77
N THR A 56 6.10 -7.99 9.55
CA THR A 56 6.66 -9.11 10.32
C THR A 56 7.86 -9.78 9.64
N TYR A 57 8.23 -9.35 8.43
CA TYR A 57 9.36 -9.88 7.65
C TYR A 57 9.24 -11.37 7.26
N ASP A 58 8.06 -11.97 7.45
CA ASP A 58 7.82 -13.40 7.19
C ASP A 58 7.66 -13.70 5.68
N TYR A 59 7.04 -12.79 4.93
CA TYR A 59 6.74 -12.94 3.50
C TYR A 59 6.66 -11.58 2.81
N PRO A 60 6.87 -11.49 1.48
CA PRO A 60 6.83 -10.21 0.76
C PRO A 60 5.45 -9.55 0.80
N VAL A 61 5.41 -8.21 0.67
CA VAL A 61 4.16 -7.47 0.50
C VAL A 61 3.67 -7.60 -0.95
N GLU A 62 2.48 -8.17 -1.11
CA GLU A 62 1.75 -8.30 -2.36
C GLU A 62 0.55 -7.36 -2.38
N ILE A 63 0.43 -6.53 -3.42
CA ILE A 63 -0.66 -5.56 -3.59
C ILE A 63 -1.31 -5.80 -4.96
N LEU A 64 -2.61 -6.03 -4.96
CA LEU A 64 -3.46 -6.19 -6.13
C LEU A 64 -4.22 -4.89 -6.37
N ILE A 65 -4.08 -4.32 -7.57
CA ILE A 65 -4.74 -3.07 -7.97
C ILE A 65 -5.76 -3.40 -9.05
N TYR A 66 -7.01 -3.03 -8.82
CA TYR A 66 -8.10 -3.23 -9.78
C TYR A 66 -8.42 -1.88 -10.45
N PRO A 67 -7.96 -1.64 -11.70
CA PRO A 67 -8.34 -0.44 -12.44
C PRO A 67 -9.84 -0.50 -12.80
N SER A 68 -10.52 0.65 -12.77
CA SER A 68 -11.88 0.72 -13.34
C SER A 68 -11.83 0.64 -14.86
N GLU A 69 -12.85 0.05 -15.47
CA GLU A 69 -13.00 0.10 -16.92
C GLU A 69 -13.12 1.56 -17.39
N PRO A 70 -12.42 1.95 -18.48
CA PRO A 70 -12.63 3.27 -19.07
C PRO A 70 -14.05 3.33 -19.66
N HIS A 71 -14.86 4.26 -19.16
CA HIS A 71 -16.18 4.58 -19.72
C HIS A 71 -16.08 5.39 -21.02
#